data_AF-A0A8H5VY75-F1
#
_entry.id   AF-A0A8H5VY75-F1
#
_cell.length_a   1.000
_cell.length_b   1.000
_cell.length_c   1.000
_cell.angle_alpha   90.00
_cell.angle_beta   90.00
_cell.angle_gamma   90.00
#
_symmetry.space_group_name_H-M   'P 1'
#
loop_
_entity.id
_entity.type
_entity.pdbx_description
1 polymer ?
#
loop_
_entity_poly.entity_id
_entity_poly.type
_entity_poly.pdbx_seq_one_letter_code
_entity_poly.pdbx_strand_id
1 'polypeptide(L)'
;MSNTRVAIDPNGDTLVILATKQDPPPSKEPTEPAGTTESPTFIEKQFLCSQKHLTLASRRASKLFSSTFKEASKQDDGLYHWNFGDVFDMQAFELVLRIIHGKARGVPLSVELDLLSKIASIVDDLECYDALSFCTEMWLLTYRVRFATLPERMDKSLAQLILVSFVFADKDLFQRCIQRAARYTCQGMPTFDLPIRADIPRCIEKSRTEVLQYLIDGLYEIHDDLLQRKVGCSEGCRALLLGSLLQVMIANCLYPRPESPFYSLRLDSIISSLRDMQPLIYYSSVTGSLAGKHSHEWLLHEQPTSLPASQSNTATTQPISSPFGSGLSGFGAAATARNTSDPRPFGAPIADSRPFGTSSTTPPTTGGPFSRMRAPQPTSTPAAPSGEIFGGRAVPQTSDPCSSAHDKNEEVPKKLVQHSCSLKSFIDPLLVIAETCYFKP
;
A
#
# COMPACT_ATOMS: atom_id res chain seq x y z
N MET A 1 19.01 -44.25 -3.51
CA MET A 1 19.37 -43.01 -2.78
C MET A 1 20.80 -42.67 -3.17
N SER A 2 21.04 -41.42 -3.57
CA SER A 2 22.37 -40.96 -3.99
C SER A 2 22.96 -40.12 -2.87
N ASN A 3 23.71 -40.74 -1.95
CA ASN A 3 24.19 -40.09 -0.74
C ASN A 3 25.47 -39.29 -1.04
N THR A 4 25.42 -37.97 -0.85
CA THR A 4 26.58 -37.08 -1.04
C THR A 4 27.12 -36.61 0.31
N ARG A 5 28.37 -36.97 0.64
CA ARG A 5 29.03 -36.53 1.88
C ARG A 5 29.99 -35.36 1.62
N VAL A 6 29.79 -34.26 2.35
CA VAL A 6 30.63 -33.05 2.30
C VAL A 6 31.36 -32.88 3.63
N ALA A 7 32.68 -32.77 3.61
CA ALA A 7 33.49 -32.51 4.80
C ALA A 7 33.63 -31.00 5.06
N ILE A 8 32.82 -30.46 5.97
CA ILE A 8 32.97 -29.07 6.46
C ILE A 8 34.13 -28.99 7.44
N ASP A 9 34.21 -29.98 8.33
CA ASP A 9 35.37 -30.30 9.16
C ASP A 9 35.81 -31.75 8.88
N PRO A 10 37.00 -31.98 8.28
CA PRO A 10 37.54 -33.32 8.06
C PRO A 10 37.77 -34.13 9.35
N ASN A 11 37.95 -33.44 10.48
CA ASN A 11 38.10 -34.06 11.81
C ASN A 11 36.80 -33.96 12.64
N GLY A 12 35.68 -33.68 11.98
CA GLY A 12 34.37 -33.56 12.61
C GLY A 12 33.87 -34.88 13.21
N ASP A 13 33.01 -34.76 14.21
CA ASP A 13 32.41 -35.85 14.97
C ASP A 13 30.86 -35.88 14.87
N THR A 14 30.28 -35.00 14.05
CA THR A 14 28.83 -34.86 13.84
C THR A 14 28.49 -34.93 12.35
N LEU A 15 27.53 -35.77 11.97
CA LEU A 15 26.86 -35.75 10.68
C LEU A 15 25.56 -34.95 10.78
N VAL A 16 25.51 -33.83 10.08
CA VAL A 16 24.26 -33.11 9.82
C VAL A 16 23.66 -33.63 8.51
N ILE A 17 22.41 -34.10 8.55
CA ILE A 17 21.79 -34.88 7.48
C ILE A 17 20.57 -34.13 6.95
N LEU A 18 20.58 -33.80 5.65
CA LEU A 18 19.46 -33.20 4.93
C LEU A 18 19.02 -34.14 3.80
N ALA A 19 17.72 -34.20 3.52
CA ALA A 19 17.14 -34.90 2.39
C ALA A 19 16.49 -33.89 1.43
N THR A 20 16.37 -34.26 0.15
CA THR A 20 15.56 -33.52 -0.83
C THR A 20 14.77 -34.51 -1.67
N LYS A 21 13.48 -34.23 -1.88
CA LYS A 21 12.65 -34.95 -2.85
C LYS A 21 13.14 -34.63 -4.25
N GLN A 22 13.47 -35.65 -5.02
CA GLN A 22 13.78 -35.49 -6.44
C GLN A 22 12.46 -35.51 -7.22
N ASP A 23 12.13 -34.40 -7.88
CA ASP A 23 11.05 -34.41 -8.88
C ASP A 23 11.41 -35.41 -9.99
N PRO A 24 10.45 -36.20 -10.51
CA PRO A 24 10.72 -37.14 -11.58
C PRO A 24 11.26 -36.39 -12.80
N PRO A 25 12.30 -36.92 -13.48
CA PRO A 25 12.85 -36.27 -14.65
C PRO A 25 11.75 -36.09 -15.71
N PRO A 26 11.72 -34.96 -16.45
CA PRO A 26 10.69 -34.70 -17.45
C PRO A 26 10.73 -35.77 -18.53
N SER A 27 9.78 -36.70 -18.45
CA SER A 27 9.71 -37.89 -19.28
C SER A 27 9.45 -37.47 -20.73
N LYS A 28 10.45 -37.63 -21.59
CA LYS A 28 10.21 -37.57 -23.03
C LYS A 28 9.69 -38.94 -23.47
N GLU A 29 8.51 -38.88 -24.08
CA GLU A 29 7.73 -39.95 -24.73
C GLU A 29 6.68 -40.68 -23.85
N PRO A 30 5.45 -40.87 -24.37
CA PRO A 30 4.40 -41.62 -23.70
C PRO A 30 4.47 -43.11 -24.06
N THR A 31 4.37 -43.99 -23.05
CA THR A 31 3.98 -45.39 -23.25
C THR A 31 3.13 -45.85 -22.07
N GLU A 32 2.18 -46.74 -22.35
CA GLU A 32 0.99 -47.06 -21.55
C GLU A 32 1.23 -47.86 -20.24
N PRO A 33 0.22 -47.98 -19.36
CA PRO A 33 0.47 -48.09 -17.93
C PRO A 33 0.75 -49.51 -17.44
N ALA A 34 1.80 -49.64 -16.62
CA ALA A 34 1.97 -50.73 -15.69
C ALA A 34 2.05 -50.16 -14.26
N GLY A 35 1.17 -50.62 -13.37
CA GLY A 35 1.09 -50.11 -12.01
C GLY A 35 2.32 -50.50 -11.19
N THR A 36 3.15 -49.53 -10.85
CA THR A 36 4.03 -49.56 -9.67
C THR A 36 4.10 -48.15 -9.12
N THR A 37 3.70 -47.96 -7.86
CA THR A 37 3.84 -46.67 -7.18
C THR A 37 5.32 -46.46 -6.89
N GLU A 38 6.03 -45.79 -7.80
CA GLU A 38 7.42 -45.40 -7.57
C GLU A 38 7.49 -44.46 -6.36
N SER A 39 7.96 -44.99 -5.24
CA SER A 39 8.25 -44.21 -4.04
C SER A 39 9.25 -43.11 -4.39
N PRO A 40 9.03 -41.85 -3.98
CA PRO A 40 9.83 -40.72 -4.43
C PRO A 40 11.31 -40.94 -4.12
N THR A 41 12.17 -40.68 -5.11
CA THR A 41 13.61 -40.81 -4.93
C THR A 41 14.11 -39.64 -4.10
N PHE A 42 14.65 -39.94 -2.91
CA PHE A 42 15.30 -38.95 -2.06
C PHE A 42 16.81 -38.91 -2.34
N ILE A 43 17.33 -37.69 -2.48
CA ILE A 43 18.76 -37.40 -2.44
C ILE A 43 19.10 -37.00 -1.01
N GLU A 44 20.06 -37.68 -0.39
CA GLU A 44 20.54 -37.35 0.95
C GLU A 44 21.90 -36.66 0.86
N LYS A 45 22.06 -35.54 1.57
CA LYS A 45 23.32 -34.81 1.67
C LYS A 45 23.75 -34.75 3.14
N GLN A 46 24.92 -35.30 3.41
CA GLN A 46 25.50 -35.42 4.74
C GLN A 46 26.67 -34.44 4.88
N PHE A 47 26.68 -33.65 5.95
CA PHE A 47 27.74 -32.69 6.25
C PHE A 47 28.51 -33.14 7.49
N LEU A 48 29.79 -33.49 7.33
CA LEU A 48 30.67 -33.79 8.47
C LEU A 48 31.13 -32.47 9.10
N CYS A 49 30.76 -32.29 10.36
CA CYS A 49 30.90 -31.08 11.16
C CYS A 49 31.47 -31.40 12.54
N SER A 50 31.97 -30.39 13.23
CA SER A 50 32.42 -30.47 14.62
C SER A 50 31.29 -30.06 15.58
N GLN A 51 30.96 -30.96 16.51
CA GLN A 51 30.01 -30.72 17.60
C GLN A 51 30.37 -29.46 18.40
N LYS A 52 31.67 -29.20 18.58
CA LYS A 52 32.17 -28.03 19.33
C LYS A 52 31.91 -26.71 18.61
N HIS A 53 32.13 -26.65 17.30
CA HIS A 53 31.80 -25.46 16.51
C HIS A 53 30.28 -25.23 16.47
N LEU A 54 29.48 -26.30 16.28
CA LEU A 54 28.02 -26.23 16.31
C LEU A 54 27.49 -25.71 17.65
N THR A 55 27.90 -26.30 18.77
CA THR A 55 27.44 -25.92 20.12
C THR A 55 27.90 -24.52 20.56
N LEU A 56 29.07 -24.05 20.10
CA LEU A 56 29.54 -22.69 20.36
C LEU A 56 28.71 -21.63 19.61
N ALA A 57 28.30 -21.94 18.38
CA ALA A 57 27.63 -20.98 17.49
C ALA A 57 26.09 -21.02 17.54
N SER A 58 25.49 -22.16 17.88
CA SER A 58 24.04 -22.41 17.82
C SER A 58 23.48 -22.74 19.19
N ARG A 59 22.53 -21.94 19.69
CA ARG A 59 21.84 -22.25 20.96
C ARG A 59 20.99 -23.52 20.84
N ARG A 60 20.40 -23.80 19.67
CA ARG A 60 19.70 -25.07 19.42
C ARG A 60 20.65 -26.27 19.54
N ALA A 61 21.82 -26.20 18.92
CA ALA A 61 22.85 -27.25 19.03
C ALA A 61 23.32 -27.44 20.48
N SER A 62 23.61 -26.34 21.19
CA SER A 62 24.01 -26.37 22.61
C SER A 62 22.99 -27.11 23.49
N LYS A 63 21.69 -26.79 23.33
CA LYS A 63 20.59 -27.49 24.02
C LYS A 63 20.51 -28.96 23.61
N LEU A 64 20.61 -29.26 22.31
CA LEU A 64 20.49 -30.61 21.77
C LEU A 64 21.60 -31.53 22.28
N PHE A 65 22.87 -31.16 22.13
CA PHE A 65 24.00 -31.99 22.55
C PHE A 65 24.22 -32.05 24.06
N SER A 66 23.46 -31.26 24.84
CA SER A 66 23.41 -31.36 26.31
C SER A 66 22.18 -32.14 26.81
N SER A 67 21.38 -32.71 25.91
CA SER A 67 20.13 -33.41 26.23
C SER A 67 20.28 -34.93 26.31
N THR A 68 19.18 -35.62 26.60
CA THR A 68 19.06 -37.08 26.52
C THR A 68 18.45 -37.57 25.19
N PHE A 69 18.39 -36.73 24.16
CA PHE A 69 17.91 -37.14 22.83
C PHE A 69 18.93 -38.05 22.12
N LYS A 70 18.49 -38.82 21.12
CA LYS A 70 19.36 -39.81 20.44
C LYS A 70 20.50 -39.12 19.68
N GLU A 71 20.22 -37.94 19.14
CA GLU A 71 21.13 -37.03 18.46
C GLU A 71 22.26 -36.52 19.37
N ALA A 72 22.05 -36.53 20.69
CA ALA A 72 23.06 -36.20 21.70
C ALA A 72 24.00 -37.39 22.04
N SER A 73 23.76 -38.55 21.45
CA SER A 73 24.59 -39.76 21.59
C SER A 73 25.20 -40.14 20.24
N LYS A 74 26.36 -40.79 20.28
CA LYS A 74 27.01 -41.33 19.08
C LYS A 74 26.31 -42.62 18.65
N GLN A 75 26.17 -42.82 17.34
CA GLN A 75 25.73 -44.09 16.76
C GLN A 75 26.91 -45.06 16.59
N ASP A 76 26.63 -46.24 16.02
CA ASP A 76 27.61 -47.32 15.82
C ASP A 76 28.82 -46.92 14.94
N ASP A 77 28.68 -45.86 14.13
CA ASP A 77 29.77 -45.28 13.33
C ASP A 77 30.68 -44.32 14.13
N GLY A 78 30.39 -44.10 15.41
CA GLY A 78 31.13 -43.21 16.29
C GLY A 78 30.86 -41.72 16.07
N LEU A 79 29.81 -41.36 15.32
CA LEU A 79 29.43 -39.97 15.03
C LEU A 79 28.09 -39.62 15.68
N TYR A 80 27.89 -38.35 16.01
CA TYR A 80 26.56 -37.81 16.33
C TYR A 80 25.78 -37.63 15.03
N HIS A 81 24.49 -37.95 15.00
CA HIS A 81 23.65 -37.79 13.81
C HIS A 81 22.55 -36.78 14.11
N TRP A 82 22.48 -35.69 13.34
CA TRP A 82 21.46 -34.66 13.47
C TRP A 82 20.72 -34.50 12.15
N ASN A 83 19.50 -35.05 12.10
CA ASN A 83 18.69 -35.12 10.88
C ASN A 83 17.68 -33.96 10.82
N PHE A 84 17.59 -33.31 9.66
CA PHE A 84 16.69 -32.19 9.37
C PHE A 84 15.63 -32.50 8.30
N GLY A 85 15.62 -33.72 7.74
CA GLY A 85 14.70 -34.12 6.68
C GLY A 85 14.80 -33.20 5.46
N ASP A 86 13.66 -32.92 4.84
CA ASP A 86 13.51 -32.05 3.66
C ASP A 86 13.07 -30.62 3.99
N VAL A 87 13.26 -30.17 5.23
CA VAL A 87 12.81 -28.86 5.73
C VAL A 87 13.65 -27.70 5.21
N PHE A 88 14.93 -27.92 4.90
CA PHE A 88 15.88 -26.85 4.59
C PHE A 88 16.60 -27.01 3.24
N ASP A 89 16.87 -25.87 2.61
CA ASP A 89 17.66 -25.77 1.38
C ASP A 89 19.13 -26.17 1.63
N MET A 90 19.59 -27.18 0.89
CA MET A 90 20.93 -27.76 1.03
C MET A 90 22.09 -26.77 0.77
N GLN A 91 21.89 -25.76 -0.08
CA GLN A 91 22.91 -24.75 -0.37
C GLN A 91 22.97 -23.70 0.74
N ALA A 92 21.80 -23.25 1.22
CA ALA A 92 21.69 -22.35 2.36
C ALA A 92 22.30 -22.96 3.62
N PHE A 93 21.98 -24.23 3.90
CA PHE A 93 22.48 -24.95 5.08
C PHE A 93 23.98 -25.20 5.02
N GLU A 94 24.52 -25.58 3.86
CA GLU A 94 25.97 -25.69 3.67
C GLU A 94 26.67 -24.36 3.99
N LEU A 95 26.13 -23.23 3.53
CA LEU A 95 26.74 -21.92 3.77
C LEU A 95 26.74 -21.55 5.26
N VAL A 96 25.64 -21.79 5.97
CA VAL A 96 25.55 -21.60 7.43
C VAL A 96 26.59 -22.45 8.16
N LEU A 97 26.68 -23.74 7.84
CA LEU A 97 27.67 -24.65 8.43
C LEU A 97 29.11 -24.20 8.15
N ARG A 98 29.41 -23.74 6.93
CA ARG A 98 30.73 -23.22 6.58
C ARG A 98 31.10 -21.98 7.39
N ILE A 99 30.15 -21.07 7.63
CA ILE A 99 30.39 -19.86 8.45
C ILE A 99 30.65 -20.26 9.91
N ILE A 100 29.83 -21.15 10.49
CA ILE A 100 30.01 -21.69 11.85
C ILE A 100 31.40 -22.31 12.06
N HIS A 101 31.98 -22.95 11.03
CA HIS A 101 33.30 -23.57 11.08
C HIS A 101 34.44 -22.65 10.58
N GLY A 102 34.20 -21.34 10.46
CA GLY A 102 35.19 -20.34 10.05
C GLY A 102 35.70 -20.50 8.60
N LYS A 103 34.99 -21.24 7.73
CA LYS A 103 35.41 -21.55 6.35
C LYS A 103 35.08 -20.43 5.35
N ALA A 104 35.41 -19.20 5.74
CA ALA A 104 35.02 -17.94 5.09
C ALA A 104 35.40 -17.83 3.60
N ARG A 105 36.46 -18.50 3.13
CA ARG A 105 36.94 -18.43 1.73
C ARG A 105 35.89 -18.85 0.68
N GLY A 106 34.87 -19.63 1.07
CA GLY A 106 33.76 -20.04 0.20
C GLY A 106 32.45 -19.28 0.43
N VAL A 107 32.46 -18.21 1.24
CA VAL A 107 31.27 -17.41 1.54
C VAL A 107 31.17 -16.29 0.48
N PRO A 108 30.05 -16.19 -0.26
CA PRO A 108 29.92 -15.19 -1.31
C PRO A 108 29.77 -13.78 -0.72
N LEU A 109 30.31 -12.77 -1.41
CA LEU A 109 30.23 -11.36 -0.99
C LEU A 109 28.83 -10.77 -1.15
N SER A 110 27.98 -11.39 -1.98
CA SER A 110 26.57 -11.02 -2.14
C SER A 110 25.72 -12.28 -2.29
N VAL A 111 24.48 -12.22 -1.83
CA VAL A 111 23.52 -13.35 -1.83
C VAL A 111 22.18 -12.81 -2.34
N GLU A 112 21.52 -13.57 -3.21
CA GLU A 112 20.17 -13.24 -3.71
C GLU A 112 19.09 -13.44 -2.65
N LEU A 113 17.96 -12.74 -2.78
CA LEU A 113 16.94 -12.65 -1.73
C LEU A 113 16.35 -14.02 -1.36
N ASP A 114 16.19 -14.91 -2.35
CA ASP A 114 15.68 -16.26 -2.09
C ASP A 114 16.63 -17.06 -1.20
N LEU A 115 17.92 -17.13 -1.57
CA LEU A 115 18.95 -17.80 -0.78
C LEU A 115 19.15 -17.11 0.58
N LEU A 116 19.08 -15.77 0.66
CA LEU A 116 19.17 -15.03 1.93
C LEU A 116 17.98 -15.34 2.86
N SER A 117 16.78 -15.50 2.33
CA SER A 117 15.59 -15.89 3.12
C SER A 117 15.66 -17.33 3.63
N LYS A 118 16.25 -18.24 2.85
CA LYS A 118 16.54 -19.62 3.27
C LYS A 118 17.61 -19.67 4.36
N ILE A 119 18.67 -18.86 4.23
CA ILE A 119 19.67 -18.69 5.30
C ILE A 119 19.01 -18.13 6.56
N ALA A 120 18.17 -17.09 6.45
CA ALA A 120 17.46 -16.54 7.61
C ALA A 120 16.59 -17.57 8.32
N SER A 121 15.87 -18.42 7.57
CA SER A 121 15.09 -19.54 8.10
C SER A 121 15.94 -20.50 8.95
N ILE A 122 17.15 -20.83 8.48
CA ILE A 122 18.08 -21.73 9.17
C ILE A 122 18.74 -21.04 10.38
N VAL A 123 19.04 -19.75 10.29
CA VAL A 123 19.63 -18.99 11.40
C VAL A 123 18.66 -18.82 12.56
N ASP A 124 17.37 -18.62 12.27
CA ASP A 124 16.32 -18.54 13.28
C ASP A 124 16.10 -19.90 13.97
N ASP A 125 15.97 -20.97 13.18
CA ASP A 125 15.83 -22.35 13.67
C ASP A 125 17.02 -22.83 14.52
N LEU A 126 18.25 -22.59 14.05
CA LEU A 126 19.45 -22.96 14.79
C LEU A 126 19.77 -21.99 15.95
N GLU A 127 19.07 -20.86 16.05
CA GLU A 127 19.40 -19.76 16.96
C GLU A 127 20.89 -19.35 16.91
N CYS A 128 21.43 -19.12 15.70
CA CYS A 128 22.88 -18.91 15.48
C CYS A 128 23.26 -17.52 14.94
N TYR A 129 22.44 -16.51 15.22
CA TYR A 129 22.55 -15.12 14.71
C TYR A 129 23.96 -14.52 14.82
N ASP A 130 24.59 -14.61 16.00
CA ASP A 130 25.89 -13.99 16.28
C ASP A 130 27.00 -14.50 15.36
N ALA A 131 26.98 -15.80 15.03
CA ALA A 131 27.98 -16.43 14.18
C ALA A 131 27.90 -15.98 12.70
N LEU A 132 26.74 -15.48 12.26
CA LEU A 132 26.54 -14.98 10.89
C LEU A 132 26.51 -13.44 10.79
N SER A 133 26.43 -12.73 11.92
CA SER A 133 26.34 -11.27 12.04
C SER A 133 27.15 -10.50 10.97
N PHE A 134 28.46 -10.69 10.93
CA PHE A 134 29.38 -10.05 9.96
C PHE A 134 29.00 -10.29 8.50
N CYS A 135 28.70 -11.55 8.12
CA CYS A 135 28.29 -11.89 6.76
C CYS A 135 26.93 -11.28 6.42
N THR A 136 25.99 -11.30 7.37
CA THR A 136 24.64 -10.78 7.18
C THR A 136 24.62 -9.25 7.06
N GLU A 137 25.43 -8.53 7.82
CA GLU A 137 25.56 -7.07 7.70
C GLU A 137 26.08 -6.66 6.30
N MET A 138 27.12 -7.35 5.82
CA MET A 138 27.65 -7.16 4.46
C MET A 138 26.58 -7.41 3.38
N TRP A 139 25.81 -8.50 3.49
CA TRP A 139 24.74 -8.80 2.53
C TRP A 139 23.62 -7.75 2.61
N LEU A 140 23.14 -7.43 3.82
CA LEU A 140 22.06 -6.46 4.05
C LEU A 140 22.39 -5.05 3.56
N LEU A 141 23.66 -4.63 3.58
CA LEU A 141 24.08 -3.34 3.01
C LEU A 141 23.65 -3.20 1.54
N THR A 142 23.74 -4.29 0.77
CA THR A 142 23.25 -4.33 -0.63
C THR A 142 21.74 -4.15 -0.70
N TYR A 143 20.99 -4.74 0.24
CA TYR A 143 19.53 -4.65 0.30
C TYR A 143 19.03 -3.28 0.76
N ARG A 144 19.72 -2.62 1.69
CA ARG A 144 19.41 -1.24 2.12
C ARG A 144 19.45 -0.26 0.93
N VAL A 145 20.44 -0.41 0.05
CA VAL A 145 20.57 0.41 -1.17
C VAL A 145 19.59 -0.04 -2.26
N ARG A 146 19.55 -1.34 -2.59
CA ARG A 146 18.71 -1.89 -3.67
C ARG A 146 17.22 -1.70 -3.42
N PHE A 147 16.79 -1.78 -2.16
CA PHE A 147 15.41 -1.59 -1.72
C PHE A 147 15.24 -0.27 -0.95
N ALA A 148 15.85 0.79 -1.46
CA ALA A 148 15.44 2.16 -1.13
C ALA A 148 13.95 2.35 -1.45
N THR A 149 13.51 1.89 -2.63
CA THR A 149 12.11 1.64 -2.97
C THR A 149 11.74 0.18 -2.68
N LEU A 150 10.63 -0.03 -1.98
CA LEU A 150 10.08 -1.36 -1.68
C LEU A 150 9.03 -1.77 -2.72
N PRO A 151 8.74 -3.08 -2.88
CA PRO A 151 7.65 -3.54 -3.74
C PRO A 151 6.31 -2.88 -3.40
N GLU A 152 5.61 -2.39 -4.42
CA GLU A 152 4.26 -1.78 -4.31
C GLU A 152 3.15 -2.84 -4.35
N ARG A 153 3.40 -3.97 -3.69
CA ARG A 153 2.45 -5.08 -3.51
C ARG A 153 2.91 -5.99 -2.38
N MET A 154 1.98 -6.74 -1.80
CA MET A 154 2.31 -7.87 -0.94
C MET A 154 2.65 -9.10 -1.79
N ASP A 155 3.93 -9.44 -1.86
CA ASP A 155 4.43 -10.61 -2.59
C ASP A 155 5.50 -11.39 -1.79
N LYS A 156 5.98 -12.50 -2.36
CA LYS A 156 7.02 -13.33 -1.75
C LYS A 156 8.27 -12.51 -1.44
N SER A 157 8.67 -11.56 -2.30
CA SER A 157 9.85 -10.72 -2.06
C SER A 157 9.68 -9.81 -0.85
N LEU A 158 8.51 -9.18 -0.67
CA LEU A 158 8.23 -8.40 0.54
C LEU A 158 8.20 -9.29 1.80
N ALA A 159 7.60 -10.49 1.72
CA ALA A 159 7.60 -11.43 2.85
C ALA A 159 9.02 -11.94 3.19
N GLN A 160 9.87 -12.18 2.19
CA GLN A 160 11.28 -12.53 2.37
C GLN A 160 12.05 -11.39 3.05
N LEU A 161 11.82 -10.13 2.66
CA LEU A 161 12.44 -8.98 3.32
C LEU A 161 11.96 -8.83 4.77
N ILE A 162 10.69 -9.11 5.08
CA ILE A 162 10.16 -9.14 6.46
C ILE A 162 10.88 -10.21 7.28
N LEU A 163 11.00 -11.45 6.78
CA LEU A 163 11.74 -12.51 7.47
C LEU A 163 13.21 -12.14 7.70
N VAL A 164 13.91 -11.74 6.64
CA VAL A 164 15.35 -11.42 6.65
C VAL A 164 15.66 -10.26 7.60
N SER A 165 14.89 -9.17 7.54
CA SER A 165 15.09 -8.02 8.42
C SER A 165 14.73 -8.30 9.88
N PHE A 166 13.72 -9.15 10.13
CA PHE A 166 13.41 -9.62 11.48
C PHE A 166 14.54 -10.46 12.07
N VAL A 167 14.95 -11.54 11.39
CA VAL A 167 15.96 -12.50 11.86
C VAL A 167 17.31 -11.83 12.11
N PHE A 168 17.72 -10.91 11.23
CA PHE A 168 18.99 -10.20 11.36
C PHE A 168 18.88 -8.83 12.07
N ALA A 169 17.75 -8.56 12.74
CA ALA A 169 17.51 -7.38 13.57
C ALA A 169 17.70 -6.01 12.86
N ASP A 170 17.47 -5.95 11.53
CA ASP A 170 17.48 -4.70 10.76
C ASP A 170 16.16 -3.94 10.96
N LYS A 171 16.12 -3.12 12.02
CA LYS A 171 14.92 -2.38 12.44
C LYS A 171 14.35 -1.47 11.35
N ASP A 172 15.22 -0.77 10.61
CA ASP A 172 14.79 0.21 9.61
C ASP A 172 14.22 -0.46 8.35
N LEU A 173 14.82 -1.58 7.91
CA LEU A 173 14.26 -2.38 6.84
C LEU A 173 12.95 -3.06 7.30
N PHE A 174 12.93 -3.64 8.50
CA PHE A 174 11.75 -4.32 9.04
C PHE A 174 10.55 -3.36 9.15
N GLN A 175 10.74 -2.18 9.75
CA GLN A 175 9.69 -1.17 9.91
C GLN A 175 9.11 -0.76 8.54
N ARG A 176 9.97 -0.42 7.56
CA ARG A 176 9.51 -0.07 6.21
C ARG A 176 8.76 -1.22 5.52
N CYS A 177 9.20 -2.47 5.73
CA CYS A 177 8.56 -3.64 5.16
C CYS A 177 7.19 -3.96 5.77
N ILE A 178 7.03 -3.89 7.10
CA ILE A 178 5.73 -4.12 7.75
C ILE A 178 4.73 -2.98 7.46
N GLN A 179 5.21 -1.74 7.36
CA GLN A 179 4.43 -0.60 6.87
C GLN A 179 3.90 -0.84 5.45
N ARG A 180 4.78 -1.29 4.55
CA ARG A 180 4.42 -1.66 3.18
C ARG A 180 3.40 -2.80 3.16
N ALA A 181 3.58 -3.85 3.98
CA ALA A 181 2.64 -4.96 4.06
C ALA A 181 1.24 -4.52 4.55
N ALA A 182 1.15 -3.69 5.60
CA ALA A 182 -0.12 -3.17 6.10
C ALA A 182 -0.87 -2.34 5.04
N ARG A 183 -0.13 -1.60 4.21
CA ARG A 183 -0.68 -0.76 3.14
C ARG A 183 -1.23 -1.55 1.94
N TYR A 184 -0.61 -2.67 1.57
CA TYR A 184 -0.95 -3.46 0.37
C TYR A 184 -1.73 -4.76 0.60
N THR A 185 -1.90 -5.20 1.84
CA THR A 185 -2.75 -6.37 2.20
C THR A 185 -4.24 -5.99 2.29
N CYS A 186 -5.13 -7.00 2.18
CA CYS A 186 -6.59 -6.83 2.30
C CYS A 186 -7.33 -7.98 3.01
N GLN A 187 -6.65 -9.10 3.28
CA GLN A 187 -7.18 -10.30 3.93
C GLN A 187 -6.07 -10.99 4.74
N GLY A 188 -5.38 -10.22 5.61
CA GLY A 188 -4.15 -10.65 6.26
C GLY A 188 -2.92 -10.67 5.34
N MET A 189 -1.75 -10.93 5.94
CA MET A 189 -0.48 -11.05 5.23
C MET A 189 -0.18 -12.52 4.87
N PRO A 190 -0.13 -12.90 3.58
CA PRO A 190 0.38 -14.22 3.19
C PRO A 190 1.86 -14.36 3.55
N THR A 191 2.24 -15.51 4.10
CA THR A 191 3.63 -15.82 4.48
C THR A 191 4.43 -16.49 3.37
N PHE A 192 3.79 -17.00 2.31
CA PHE A 192 4.45 -17.71 1.19
C PHE A 192 5.33 -18.88 1.65
N ASP A 193 4.83 -19.66 2.60
CA ASP A 193 5.49 -20.82 3.21
C ASP A 193 6.82 -20.51 3.94
N LEU A 194 7.11 -19.22 4.15
CA LEU A 194 8.23 -18.76 4.97
C LEU A 194 7.93 -18.91 6.47
N PRO A 195 8.93 -19.24 7.32
CA PRO A 195 8.78 -19.36 8.77
C PRO A 195 8.71 -17.99 9.46
N ILE A 196 7.76 -17.14 9.04
CA ILE A 196 7.51 -15.84 9.67
C ILE A 196 6.69 -16.08 10.94
N ARG A 197 7.20 -15.61 12.08
CA ARG A 197 6.51 -15.75 13.37
C ARG A 197 5.08 -15.22 13.32
N ALA A 198 4.15 -15.97 13.91
CA ALA A 198 2.72 -15.70 13.82
C ALA A 198 2.26 -14.36 14.43
N ASP A 199 3.06 -13.72 15.28
CA ASP A 199 2.78 -12.37 15.78
C ASP A 199 2.99 -11.28 14.72
N ILE A 200 3.91 -11.45 13.76
CA ILE A 200 4.21 -10.43 12.75
C ILE A 200 3.00 -10.20 11.80
N PRO A 201 2.40 -11.22 11.15
CA PRO A 201 1.19 -11.02 10.34
C PRO A 201 0.01 -10.48 11.14
N ARG A 202 -0.14 -10.88 12.42
CA ARG A 202 -1.22 -10.39 13.30
C ARG A 202 -1.08 -8.90 13.60
N CYS A 203 0.11 -8.42 13.90
CA CYS A 203 0.35 -7.01 14.18
C CYS A 203 0.26 -6.14 12.91
N ILE A 204 0.64 -6.69 11.73
CA ILE A 204 0.40 -6.04 10.43
C ILE A 204 -1.10 -5.89 10.17
N GLU A 205 -1.89 -6.96 10.35
CA GLU A 205 -3.35 -6.94 10.15
C GLU A 205 -4.06 -6.02 11.15
N LYS A 206 -3.61 -6.02 12.42
CA LYS A 206 -4.08 -5.05 13.43
C LYS A 206 -3.82 -3.61 12.97
N SER A 207 -2.59 -3.28 12.58
CA SER A 207 -2.24 -1.95 12.08
C SER A 207 -3.06 -1.54 10.84
N ARG A 208 -3.27 -2.47 9.90
CA ARG A 208 -4.16 -2.26 8.73
C ARG A 208 -5.57 -1.88 9.16
N THR A 209 -6.17 -2.65 10.09
CA THR A 209 -7.54 -2.41 10.56
C THR A 209 -7.68 -1.12 11.38
N GLU A 210 -6.70 -0.78 12.22
CA GLU A 210 -6.68 0.48 12.98
C GLU A 210 -6.61 1.71 12.06
N VAL A 211 -5.74 1.71 11.04
CA VAL A 211 -5.63 2.83 10.09
C VAL A 211 -6.86 2.93 9.17
N LEU A 212 -7.43 1.80 8.74
CA LEU A 212 -8.69 1.81 7.97
C LEU A 212 -9.85 2.35 8.80
N GLN A 213 -10.01 1.91 10.06
CA GLN A 213 -11.03 2.44 10.98
C GLN A 213 -10.90 3.96 11.12
N TYR A 214 -9.69 4.45 11.39
CA TYR A 214 -9.41 5.88 11.51
C TYR A 214 -9.80 6.68 10.25
N LEU A 215 -9.42 6.21 9.06
CA LEU A 215 -9.79 6.88 7.80
C LEU A 215 -11.30 6.86 7.55
N ILE A 216 -11.96 5.72 7.79
CA ILE A 216 -13.41 5.59 7.61
C ILE A 216 -14.13 6.53 8.57
N ASP A 217 -13.74 6.54 9.85
CA ASP A 217 -14.37 7.37 10.88
C ASP A 217 -14.24 8.86 10.54
N GLY A 218 -13.05 9.33 10.14
CA GLY A 218 -12.83 10.71 9.72
C GLY A 218 -13.60 11.10 8.44
N LEU A 219 -13.74 10.20 7.47
CA LEU A 219 -14.57 10.47 6.27
C LEU A 219 -16.06 10.58 6.61
N TYR A 220 -16.56 9.76 7.55
CA TYR A 220 -17.93 9.87 8.05
C TYR A 220 -18.15 11.12 8.92
N GLU A 221 -17.13 11.57 9.67
CA GLU A 221 -17.19 12.85 10.39
C GLU A 221 -17.32 14.04 9.42
N ILE A 222 -16.55 14.08 8.33
CA ILE A 222 -16.67 15.12 7.29
C ILE A 222 -18.05 15.08 6.62
N HIS A 223 -18.58 13.89 6.34
CA HIS A 223 -19.93 13.70 5.79
C HIS A 223 -21.00 14.30 6.72
N ASP A 224 -20.94 13.97 8.01
CA ASP A 224 -21.91 14.43 8.99
C ASP A 224 -21.78 15.94 9.26
N ASP A 225 -20.57 16.48 9.26
CA ASP A 225 -20.31 17.92 9.42
C ASP A 225 -20.80 18.75 8.23
N LEU A 226 -20.77 18.20 7.01
CA LEU A 226 -21.38 18.79 5.82
C LEU A 226 -22.91 18.81 5.93
N LEU A 227 -23.54 17.72 6.39
CA LEU A 227 -25.00 17.66 6.61
C LEU A 227 -25.45 18.59 7.74
N GLN A 228 -24.73 18.61 8.85
CA GLN A 228 -25.00 19.44 10.03
C GLN A 228 -24.61 20.92 9.84
N ARG A 229 -24.10 21.30 8.66
CA ARG A 229 -23.74 22.68 8.27
C ARG A 229 -22.61 23.29 9.11
N LYS A 230 -21.77 22.48 9.75
CA LYS A 230 -20.57 22.94 10.48
C LYS A 230 -19.46 23.37 9.52
N VAL A 231 -19.32 22.67 8.40
CA VAL A 231 -18.37 22.98 7.32
C VAL A 231 -19.08 23.33 6.01
N GLY A 232 -18.34 23.94 5.08
CA GLY A 232 -18.88 24.49 3.82
C GLY A 232 -19.53 25.87 3.99
N CYS A 233 -19.27 26.78 3.04
CA CYS A 233 -19.61 28.20 3.15
C CYS A 233 -21.04 28.56 2.69
N SER A 234 -21.68 27.71 1.90
CA SER A 234 -23.03 27.91 1.34
C SER A 234 -23.73 26.56 1.13
N GLU A 235 -25.04 26.59 0.85
CA GLU A 235 -25.82 25.35 0.63
C GLU A 235 -25.37 24.58 -0.60
N GLY A 236 -25.22 25.26 -1.75
CA GLY A 236 -24.69 24.63 -2.96
C GLY A 236 -23.24 24.14 -2.81
N CYS A 237 -22.41 24.86 -2.05
CA CYS A 237 -21.06 24.38 -1.70
C CYS A 237 -21.11 23.08 -0.88
N ARG A 238 -21.94 22.99 0.15
CA ARG A 238 -22.10 21.77 0.94
C ARG A 238 -22.63 20.60 0.11
N ALA A 239 -23.62 20.84 -0.76
CA ALA A 239 -24.14 19.83 -1.67
C ALA A 239 -23.07 19.30 -2.63
N LEU A 240 -22.24 20.18 -3.20
CA LEU A 240 -21.14 19.78 -4.09
C LEU A 240 -20.06 18.97 -3.36
N LEU A 241 -19.62 19.45 -2.19
CA LEU A 241 -18.61 18.76 -1.37
C LEU A 241 -19.11 17.37 -0.92
N LEU A 242 -20.36 17.28 -0.47
CA LEU A 242 -20.99 16.03 -0.04
C LEU A 242 -21.13 15.04 -1.20
N GLY A 243 -21.59 15.50 -2.37
CA GLY A 243 -21.67 14.68 -3.57
C GLY A 243 -20.31 14.14 -4.02
N SER A 244 -19.28 14.99 -3.96
CA SER A 244 -17.90 14.61 -4.31
C SER A 244 -17.31 13.60 -3.32
N LEU A 245 -17.54 13.80 -2.03
CA LEU A 245 -17.14 12.87 -0.96
C LEU A 245 -17.81 11.50 -1.15
N LEU A 246 -19.13 11.48 -1.37
CA LEU A 246 -19.87 10.24 -1.59
C LEU A 246 -19.41 9.50 -2.85
N GLN A 247 -19.12 10.21 -3.96
CA GLN A 247 -18.57 9.58 -5.17
C GLN A 247 -17.27 8.81 -4.89
N VAL A 248 -16.36 9.40 -4.13
CA VAL A 248 -15.05 8.78 -3.82
C VAL A 248 -15.19 7.68 -2.76
N MET A 249 -16.10 7.84 -1.78
CA MET A 249 -16.44 6.76 -0.84
C MET A 249 -17.04 5.55 -1.56
N ILE A 250 -17.97 5.76 -2.50
CA ILE A 250 -18.57 4.69 -3.32
C ILE A 250 -17.50 4.01 -4.19
N ALA A 251 -16.64 4.78 -4.86
CA ALA A 251 -15.56 4.26 -5.71
C ALA A 251 -14.54 3.38 -4.95
N ASN A 252 -14.44 3.55 -3.62
CA ASN A 252 -13.54 2.78 -2.75
C ASN A 252 -14.27 1.80 -1.81
N CYS A 253 -15.54 1.50 -2.06
CA CYS A 253 -16.37 0.61 -1.23
C CYS A 253 -16.46 1.02 0.25
N LEU A 254 -16.42 2.33 0.53
CA LEU A 254 -16.58 2.93 1.87
C LEU A 254 -18.02 3.39 2.16
N TYR A 255 -18.92 3.25 1.18
CA TYR A 255 -20.35 3.53 1.30
C TYR A 255 -21.18 2.38 0.71
N PRO A 256 -22.17 1.83 1.44
CA PRO A 256 -22.49 2.09 2.85
C PRO A 256 -21.32 1.74 3.78
N ARG A 257 -21.35 2.22 5.03
CA ARG A 257 -20.20 2.13 5.96
C ARG A 257 -19.76 0.66 6.12
N PRO A 258 -18.52 0.31 5.74
CA PRO A 258 -18.03 -1.05 5.86
C PRO A 258 -17.76 -1.38 7.33
N GLU A 259 -17.87 -2.66 7.68
CA GLU A 259 -17.58 -3.16 9.03
C GLU A 259 -16.16 -3.73 9.14
N SER A 260 -15.59 -3.64 10.34
CA SER A 260 -14.33 -4.29 10.70
C SER A 260 -14.48 -5.82 10.57
N PRO A 261 -13.50 -6.55 10.02
CA PRO A 261 -12.11 -6.16 9.78
C PRO A 261 -11.81 -5.66 8.35
N PHE A 262 -12.79 -5.06 7.66
CA PHE A 262 -12.55 -4.40 6.37
C PHE A 262 -11.89 -5.32 5.32
N TYR A 263 -12.41 -6.54 5.17
CA TYR A 263 -11.95 -7.46 4.14
C TYR A 263 -12.12 -6.84 2.75
N SER A 264 -11.22 -7.21 1.83
CA SER A 264 -11.09 -6.66 0.47
C SER A 264 -10.64 -5.20 0.35
N LEU A 265 -10.74 -4.38 1.40
CA LEU A 265 -10.24 -3.00 1.37
C LEU A 265 -8.71 -2.96 1.47
N ARG A 266 -8.07 -2.36 0.46
CA ARG A 266 -6.64 -2.04 0.45
C ARG A 266 -6.43 -0.58 0.80
N LEU A 267 -5.66 -0.35 1.85
CA LEU A 267 -5.34 0.99 2.34
C LEU A 267 -4.63 1.85 1.28
N ASP A 268 -3.74 1.25 0.48
CA ASP A 268 -3.07 1.97 -0.62
C ASP A 268 -4.03 2.54 -1.67
N SER A 269 -5.05 1.76 -2.05
CA SER A 269 -6.02 2.17 -3.07
C SER A 269 -6.89 3.33 -2.57
N ILE A 270 -7.30 3.26 -1.29
CA ILE A 270 -8.06 4.32 -0.62
C ILE A 270 -7.23 5.60 -0.54
N ILE A 271 -6.00 5.53 -0.03
CA ILE A 271 -5.11 6.71 0.10
C ILE A 271 -4.84 7.36 -1.26
N SER A 272 -4.55 6.55 -2.28
CA SER A 272 -4.28 7.04 -3.64
C SER A 272 -5.52 7.71 -4.24
N SER A 273 -6.69 7.07 -4.15
CA SER A 273 -7.94 7.65 -4.67
C SER A 273 -8.35 8.94 -3.96
N LEU A 274 -8.14 9.05 -2.65
CA LEU A 274 -8.39 10.28 -1.88
C LEU A 274 -7.42 11.41 -2.26
N ARG A 275 -6.16 11.08 -2.56
CA ARG A 275 -5.12 12.03 -3.00
C ARG A 275 -5.37 12.55 -4.42
N ASP A 276 -5.77 11.66 -5.33
CA ASP A 276 -5.94 11.93 -6.77
C ASP A 276 -7.27 12.63 -7.11
N MET A 277 -8.15 12.83 -6.12
CA MET A 277 -9.37 13.61 -6.29
C MET A 277 -9.09 14.95 -6.96
N GLN A 278 -9.89 15.31 -7.95
CA GLN A 278 -9.82 16.63 -8.58
C GLN A 278 -10.43 17.69 -7.65
N PRO A 279 -9.83 18.89 -7.52
CA PRO A 279 -10.45 19.99 -6.78
C PRO A 279 -11.65 20.52 -7.58
N LEU A 280 -12.87 20.29 -7.10
CA LEU A 280 -14.06 20.92 -7.68
C LEU A 280 -14.17 22.38 -7.22
N ILE A 281 -14.53 23.25 -8.16
CA ILE A 281 -14.73 24.68 -7.93
C ILE A 281 -16.23 24.97 -7.95
N TYR A 282 -16.74 25.61 -6.89
CA TYR A 282 -18.13 26.06 -6.82
C TYR A 282 -18.24 27.57 -7.09
N TYR A 283 -19.26 27.96 -7.85
CA TYR A 283 -19.62 29.35 -8.12
C TYR A 283 -21.08 29.59 -7.72
N SER A 284 -21.38 30.74 -7.09
CA SER A 284 -22.76 31.18 -6.84
C SER A 284 -22.91 32.69 -7.02
N SER A 285 -24.13 33.21 -6.95
CA SER A 285 -24.34 34.65 -6.77
C SER A 285 -23.67 35.16 -5.49
N VAL A 286 -23.31 36.44 -5.46
CA VAL A 286 -22.78 37.15 -4.27
C VAL A 286 -23.69 36.96 -3.04
N THR A 287 -25.01 36.97 -3.23
CA THR A 287 -26.02 36.81 -2.18
C THR A 287 -26.09 35.41 -1.58
N GLY A 288 -25.56 34.38 -2.24
CA GLY A 288 -25.60 32.99 -1.79
C GLY A 288 -24.44 32.57 -0.88
N SER A 289 -23.51 33.49 -0.57
CA SER A 289 -22.30 33.21 0.21
C SER A 289 -22.24 34.11 1.45
N LEU A 290 -21.91 33.53 2.62
CA LEU A 290 -21.61 34.33 3.80
C LEU A 290 -20.35 35.16 3.53
N ALA A 291 -20.41 36.48 3.82
CA ALA A 291 -19.36 37.41 3.44
C ALA A 291 -17.95 36.95 3.89
N GLY A 292 -16.99 36.92 2.96
CA GLY A 292 -15.58 36.63 3.23
C GLY A 292 -15.07 35.20 2.93
N LYS A 293 -15.85 34.31 2.31
CA LYS A 293 -15.42 32.93 1.93
C LYS A 293 -15.31 32.69 0.41
N HIS A 294 -15.02 33.73 -0.36
CA HIS A 294 -14.82 33.65 -1.81
C HIS A 294 -13.46 34.23 -2.23
N SER A 295 -12.85 33.62 -3.26
CA SER A 295 -11.51 33.99 -3.75
C SER A 295 -11.54 35.03 -4.87
N HIS A 296 -12.49 34.93 -5.79
CA HIS A 296 -12.60 35.78 -6.98
C HIS A 296 -14.05 36.12 -7.31
N GLU A 297 -14.28 37.32 -7.83
CA GLU A 297 -15.57 37.82 -8.31
C GLU A 297 -15.53 37.96 -9.85
N TRP A 298 -16.60 37.52 -10.51
CA TRP A 298 -16.75 37.52 -11.96
C TRP A 298 -18.07 38.19 -12.35
N LEU A 299 -18.06 39.09 -13.34
CA LEU A 299 -19.26 39.67 -13.93
C LEU A 299 -19.70 38.86 -15.15
N LEU A 300 -20.88 38.24 -15.11
CA LEU A 300 -21.53 37.72 -16.31
C LEU A 300 -22.10 38.88 -17.12
N HIS A 301 -21.60 39.05 -18.34
CA HIS A 301 -22.32 39.73 -19.41
C HIS A 301 -23.12 38.70 -20.19
N GLU A 302 -24.45 38.81 -20.15
CA GLU A 302 -25.30 38.11 -21.11
C GLU A 302 -25.25 38.86 -22.44
N GLN A 303 -24.89 38.16 -23.50
CA GLN A 303 -24.77 38.75 -24.83
C GLN A 303 -26.14 38.67 -25.53
N PRO A 304 -26.81 39.81 -25.84
CA PRO A 304 -28.15 39.77 -26.42
C PRO A 304 -28.16 39.03 -27.75
N THR A 305 -28.99 37.99 -27.86
CA THR A 305 -29.10 37.20 -29.09
C THR A 305 -29.98 37.91 -30.11
N SER A 306 -29.45 38.96 -30.74
CA SER A 306 -30.08 39.62 -31.88
C SER A 306 -29.03 39.95 -32.95
N LEU A 307 -28.97 39.12 -33.99
CA LEU A 307 -28.33 39.50 -35.26
C LEU A 307 -29.14 40.65 -35.89
N PRO A 308 -28.51 41.73 -36.38
CA PRO A 308 -29.21 42.75 -37.13
C PRO A 308 -29.71 42.15 -38.45
N ALA A 309 -30.96 42.42 -38.81
CA ALA A 309 -31.56 41.92 -40.03
C ALA A 309 -30.92 42.59 -41.27
N SER A 310 -30.08 41.84 -41.99
CA SER A 310 -29.54 42.25 -43.28
C SER A 310 -30.68 42.43 -44.29
N GLN A 311 -30.92 43.66 -44.72
CA GLN A 311 -31.95 43.94 -45.74
C GLN A 311 -31.57 43.30 -47.07
N SER A 312 -32.44 42.42 -47.56
CA SER A 312 -32.32 41.78 -48.86
C SER A 312 -32.70 42.74 -49.99
N ASN A 313 -31.78 43.03 -50.91
CA ASN A 313 -32.08 43.63 -52.20
C ASN A 313 -31.86 42.61 -53.33
N THR A 314 -32.87 42.45 -54.17
CA THR A 314 -32.98 41.45 -55.25
C THR A 314 -32.39 41.92 -56.58
N ALA A 315 -31.71 41.01 -57.31
CA ALA A 315 -31.76 40.77 -58.77
C ALA A 315 -30.45 40.11 -59.29
N THR A 316 -30.35 39.33 -60.38
CA THR A 316 -31.30 38.49 -61.17
C THR A 316 -30.45 37.63 -62.15
N THR A 317 -30.68 36.30 -62.20
CA THR A 317 -30.31 35.29 -63.24
C THR A 317 -28.89 35.26 -63.88
N GLN A 318 -28.08 34.20 -63.71
CA GLN A 318 -28.00 32.93 -64.52
C GLN A 318 -26.67 32.87 -65.35
N PRO A 319 -26.25 31.72 -65.93
CA PRO A 319 -25.34 30.73 -65.31
C PRO A 319 -23.99 30.63 -66.07
N ILE A 320 -23.11 29.67 -65.70
CA ILE A 320 -22.29 28.79 -66.60
C ILE A 320 -21.22 28.01 -65.79
N SER A 321 -20.75 26.91 -66.39
CA SER A 321 -19.96 25.81 -65.83
C SER A 321 -18.48 26.05 -65.50
N SER A 322 -17.96 25.19 -64.61
CA SER A 322 -16.55 24.72 -64.51
C SER A 322 -15.93 24.37 -65.89
N PRO A 323 -14.58 24.33 -66.10
CA PRO A 323 -13.64 23.58 -65.22
C PRO A 323 -12.14 24.01 -65.18
N PHE A 324 -11.34 23.24 -64.39
CA PHE A 324 -9.88 22.98 -64.48
C PHE A 324 -8.85 24.13 -64.57
N GLY A 325 -7.74 24.01 -63.82
CA GLY A 325 -6.42 24.52 -64.27
C GLY A 325 -5.52 25.25 -63.25
N SER A 326 -4.62 24.51 -62.61
CA SER A 326 -3.21 24.82 -62.27
C SER A 326 -2.69 26.28 -62.20
N GLY A 327 -1.98 26.64 -61.12
CA GLY A 327 -1.12 27.85 -61.15
C GLY A 327 -0.38 28.34 -59.88
N LEU A 328 0.67 27.63 -59.46
CA LEU A 328 1.95 28.18 -58.92
C LEU A 328 2.05 29.06 -57.64
N SER A 329 3.15 28.81 -56.90
CA SER A 329 3.83 29.66 -55.89
C SER A 329 3.19 29.79 -54.50
N GLY A 330 3.92 29.70 -53.38
CA GLY A 330 5.35 29.39 -53.18
C GLY A 330 5.82 29.71 -51.74
N PHE A 331 6.87 29.01 -51.26
CA PHE A 331 7.50 29.12 -49.92
C PHE A 331 6.61 28.66 -48.73
N GLY A 332 7.08 27.90 -47.72
CA GLY A 332 8.44 27.58 -47.27
C GLY A 332 8.60 28.05 -45.81
N ALA A 333 9.13 27.30 -44.83
CA ALA A 333 9.79 25.99 -44.84
C ALA A 333 9.53 25.22 -43.52
N ALA A 334 9.92 23.93 -43.49
CA ALA A 334 9.70 23.03 -42.35
C ALA A 334 10.86 23.03 -41.33
N ALA A 335 10.59 22.44 -40.16
CA ALA A 335 11.55 22.25 -39.07
C ALA A 335 12.68 21.24 -39.40
N THR A 336 13.76 21.25 -38.61
CA THR A 336 14.45 20.02 -38.16
C THR A 336 15.41 20.29 -36.99
N ALA A 337 15.60 19.28 -36.15
CA ALA A 337 16.49 19.30 -34.97
C ALA A 337 17.88 18.70 -35.27
N ARG A 338 18.86 18.88 -34.36
CA ARG A 338 20.02 17.98 -34.23
C ARG A 338 20.74 18.09 -32.87
N ASN A 339 21.33 16.97 -32.43
CA ASN A 339 22.09 16.78 -31.19
C ASN A 339 23.59 17.10 -31.33
N THR A 340 24.31 17.28 -30.22
CA THR A 340 25.74 16.91 -30.01
C THR A 340 26.10 16.91 -28.50
N SER A 341 27.33 16.52 -28.12
CA SER A 341 27.65 15.75 -26.89
C SER A 341 28.80 16.25 -25.98
N ASP A 342 28.68 16.02 -24.64
CA ASP A 342 29.72 15.73 -23.59
C ASP A 342 30.96 16.68 -23.37
N PRO A 343 31.80 16.60 -22.28
CA PRO A 343 31.86 15.68 -21.11
C PRO A 343 32.07 16.31 -19.67
N ARG A 344 32.32 15.44 -18.67
CA ARG A 344 32.66 15.57 -17.20
C ARG A 344 34.02 16.28 -16.85
N PRO A 345 34.50 16.54 -15.57
CA PRO A 345 34.31 15.73 -14.32
C PRO A 345 34.48 16.34 -12.86
N PHE A 346 34.30 15.45 -11.86
CA PHE A 346 34.86 15.35 -10.46
C PHE A 346 34.68 16.44 -9.37
N GLY A 347 34.31 16.01 -8.15
CA GLY A 347 34.55 16.75 -6.88
C GLY A 347 33.65 16.36 -5.67
N ALA A 348 34.26 15.90 -4.56
CA ALA A 348 33.69 15.73 -3.20
C ALA A 348 34.87 15.74 -2.19
N PRO A 349 34.72 15.63 -0.85
CA PRO A 349 33.54 15.76 0.03
C PRO A 349 33.79 16.77 1.20
N ILE A 350 32.80 17.03 2.07
CA ILE A 350 33.01 17.43 3.48
C ILE A 350 32.02 16.66 4.38
N ALA A 351 32.49 16.23 5.54
CA ALA A 351 31.71 15.53 6.55
C ALA A 351 31.31 16.48 7.70
N ASP A 352 30.31 16.09 8.49
CA ASP A 352 30.40 16.33 9.93
C ASP A 352 29.65 15.28 10.75
N SER A 353 30.05 15.11 12.01
CA SER A 353 29.57 14.07 12.92
C SER A 353 29.37 14.62 14.32
N ARG A 354 28.32 14.19 15.05
CA ARG A 354 28.39 13.66 16.45
C ARG A 354 27.00 13.46 17.11
N PRO A 355 26.91 12.72 18.24
CA PRO A 355 25.73 11.92 18.56
C PRO A 355 25.05 12.23 19.91
N PHE A 356 23.87 11.65 20.12
CA PHE A 356 23.28 11.20 21.40
C PHE A 356 22.26 10.11 21.05
N GLY A 357 21.90 9.13 21.88
CA GLY A 357 22.31 8.77 23.24
C GLY A 357 21.32 7.71 23.75
N THR A 358 21.79 6.57 24.23
CA THR A 358 20.92 5.43 24.61
C THR A 358 20.28 5.61 25.99
N SER A 359 19.03 5.15 26.15
CA SER A 359 18.53 4.65 27.43
C SER A 359 17.41 3.62 27.22
N SER A 360 17.31 2.68 28.15
CA SER A 360 16.45 1.50 28.09
C SER A 360 15.61 1.39 29.36
N THR A 361 14.34 0.99 29.25
CA THR A 361 13.61 0.38 30.38
C THR A 361 12.42 -0.44 29.88
N THR A 362 12.17 -1.57 30.55
CA THR A 362 11.01 -2.47 30.38
C THR A 362 10.24 -2.55 31.73
N PRO A 363 9.31 -3.51 31.96
CA PRO A 363 7.86 -3.41 31.78
C PRO A 363 7.08 -3.43 33.14
N PRO A 364 5.73 -3.54 33.18
CA PRO A 364 5.02 -4.85 33.19
C PRO A 364 3.69 -4.88 32.37
N THR A 365 3.13 -6.00 31.87
CA THR A 365 2.25 -7.01 32.55
C THR A 365 1.04 -6.37 33.30
N THR A 366 -0.25 -6.76 33.21
CA THR A 366 -0.92 -8.07 32.97
C THR A 366 -2.44 -7.90 32.69
N GLY A 367 -3.11 -8.84 31.99
CA GLY A 367 -4.46 -9.32 32.34
C GLY A 367 -5.75 -8.64 31.80
N GLY A 368 -6.68 -9.46 31.27
CA GLY A 368 -8.15 -9.23 31.34
C GLY A 368 -8.78 -10.25 32.31
N PRO A 369 -10.09 -10.62 32.24
CA PRO A 369 -11.17 -10.17 31.34
C PRO A 369 -12.57 -9.96 32.05
N PHE A 370 -13.64 -9.83 31.25
CA PHE A 370 -15.10 -10.09 31.50
C PHE A 370 -16.13 -8.98 31.86
N SER A 371 -17.23 -9.02 31.08
CA SER A 371 -18.67 -8.88 31.44
C SER A 371 -19.43 -7.53 31.48
N ARG A 372 -20.17 -7.28 30.38
CA ARG A 372 -21.67 -7.21 30.27
C ARG A 372 -22.48 -6.21 31.15
N MET A 373 -23.23 -5.30 30.49
CA MET A 373 -24.71 -5.06 30.59
C MET A 373 -25.23 -3.59 30.57
N ARG A 374 -26.20 -3.38 29.66
CA ARG A 374 -27.52 -2.72 29.84
C ARG A 374 -27.66 -1.19 29.74
N ALA A 375 -28.52 -0.79 28.79
CA ALA A 375 -29.12 0.54 28.65
C ALA A 375 -30.52 0.63 29.32
N PRO A 376 -31.04 1.85 29.54
CA PRO A 376 -32.48 2.10 29.66
C PRO A 376 -33.04 3.18 28.69
N GLN A 377 -34.32 3.05 28.32
CA GLN A 377 -35.16 4.13 27.75
C GLN A 377 -35.87 4.94 28.88
N PRO A 378 -36.58 6.04 28.56
CA PRO A 378 -38.03 6.01 28.26
C PRO A 378 -38.42 6.80 26.97
N THR A 379 -39.49 6.53 26.20
CA THR A 379 -40.96 6.82 26.40
C THR A 379 -41.26 8.31 26.75
N SER A 380 -42.25 9.04 26.20
CA SER A 380 -43.47 8.72 25.41
C SER A 380 -44.01 9.91 24.56
N THR A 381 -44.90 9.63 23.59
CA THR A 381 -45.84 10.54 22.87
C THR A 381 -46.94 11.14 23.81
N PRO A 382 -47.96 11.95 23.39
CA PRO A 382 -48.55 12.25 22.06
C PRO A 382 -48.50 13.79 21.72
N ALA A 383 -49.26 14.43 20.82
CA ALA A 383 -50.43 14.10 19.99
C ALA A 383 -50.54 14.97 18.70
N ALA A 384 -51.63 14.80 17.93
CA ALA A 384 -52.12 15.73 16.88
C ALA A 384 -53.63 15.99 17.06
N PRO A 385 -54.21 16.99 16.37
CA PRO A 385 -55.53 16.77 15.77
C PRO A 385 -55.62 17.21 14.30
N SER A 386 -56.52 16.53 13.58
CA SER A 386 -56.91 16.79 12.19
C SER A 386 -58.02 17.86 12.08
N GLY A 387 -58.13 18.47 10.90
CA GLY A 387 -59.21 19.39 10.54
C GLY A 387 -59.24 19.63 9.02
N GLU A 388 -60.40 19.48 8.40
CA GLU A 388 -60.60 19.40 6.95
C GLU A 388 -61.69 20.41 6.50
N ILE A 389 -61.83 20.63 5.18
CA ILE A 389 -63.03 21.17 4.47
C ILE A 389 -63.12 22.72 4.19
N PHE A 390 -63.02 23.02 2.89
CA PHE A 390 -63.67 24.07 2.05
C PHE A 390 -63.88 25.55 2.48
N GLY A 391 -63.47 26.44 1.56
CA GLY A 391 -64.40 27.37 0.89
C GLY A 391 -64.29 28.87 1.21
N GLY A 392 -64.11 29.72 0.18
CA GLY A 392 -64.23 31.18 0.33
C GLY A 392 -63.53 32.02 -0.74
N ARG A 393 -64.17 32.25 -1.89
CA ARG A 393 -63.67 33.17 -2.94
C ARG A 393 -64.12 34.61 -2.65
N ALA A 394 -63.18 35.56 -2.66
CA ALA A 394 -63.48 36.99 -2.71
C ALA A 394 -62.69 37.65 -3.86
N VAL A 395 -63.31 38.59 -4.55
CA VAL A 395 -62.81 39.28 -5.76
C VAL A 395 -62.94 40.79 -5.57
N PRO A 396 -61.96 41.56 -6.05
CA PRO A 396 -62.25 42.75 -6.88
C PRO A 396 -61.45 42.64 -8.20
N GLN A 397 -62.08 42.56 -9.37
CA GLN A 397 -62.51 43.70 -10.20
C GLN A 397 -61.49 44.85 -10.22
N THR A 398 -60.54 44.86 -11.18
CA THR A 398 -60.65 45.32 -12.59
C THR A 398 -60.90 46.83 -12.75
N SER A 399 -59.84 47.55 -13.12
CA SER A 399 -59.89 48.87 -13.77
C SER A 399 -58.73 48.98 -14.77
N ASP A 400 -59.03 48.80 -16.06
CA ASP A 400 -58.18 49.14 -17.20
C ASP A 400 -58.52 50.56 -17.69
N PRO A 401 -57.76 51.16 -18.64
CA PRO A 401 -56.31 51.12 -18.81
C PRO A 401 -55.71 52.54 -18.97
N CYS A 402 -54.41 52.73 -18.75
CA CYS A 402 -53.70 53.84 -19.38
C CYS A 402 -52.22 53.50 -19.65
N SER A 403 -51.74 53.93 -20.81
CA SER A 403 -50.39 53.64 -21.31
C SER A 403 -49.30 54.49 -20.64
N SER A 404 -48.18 53.86 -20.27
CA SER A 404 -46.87 54.53 -20.35
C SER A 404 -45.71 53.54 -20.32
N ALA A 405 -44.79 53.72 -21.28
CA ALA A 405 -43.38 53.32 -21.28
C ALA A 405 -43.01 51.82 -21.12
N HIS A 406 -42.25 51.33 -22.11
CA HIS A 406 -41.25 50.29 -21.87
C HIS A 406 -40.17 50.83 -20.91
N ASP A 407 -40.30 50.54 -19.63
CA ASP A 407 -39.11 50.55 -18.76
C ASP A 407 -38.25 49.34 -19.14
N LYS A 408 -37.08 49.64 -19.71
CA LYS A 408 -36.03 48.66 -19.94
C LYS A 408 -35.50 48.28 -18.55
N ASN A 409 -35.82 47.07 -18.09
CA ASN A 409 -34.96 46.43 -17.11
C ASN A 409 -33.58 46.25 -17.77
N GLU A 410 -32.64 47.15 -17.48
CA GLU A 410 -31.22 46.84 -17.63
C GLU A 410 -30.94 45.66 -16.72
N GLU A 411 -30.73 44.49 -17.32
CA GLU A 411 -30.39 43.29 -16.58
C GLU A 411 -28.96 43.43 -16.05
N VAL A 412 -28.87 43.96 -14.82
CA VAL A 412 -27.62 44.24 -14.11
C VAL A 412 -26.74 42.98 -14.15
N PRO A 413 -25.47 43.08 -14.59
CA PRO A 413 -24.63 41.90 -14.84
C PRO A 413 -24.51 41.02 -13.59
N LYS A 414 -24.87 39.74 -13.75
CA LYS A 414 -24.97 38.78 -12.65
C LYS A 414 -23.57 38.50 -12.09
N LYS A 415 -23.29 39.05 -10.91
CA LYS A 415 -22.02 38.84 -10.18
C LYS A 415 -21.96 37.43 -9.59
N LEU A 416 -21.00 36.63 -10.07
CA LEU A 416 -20.63 35.33 -9.52
C LEU A 416 -19.43 35.46 -8.59
N VAL A 417 -19.44 34.68 -7.51
CA VAL A 417 -18.29 34.51 -6.61
C VAL A 417 -17.82 33.06 -6.61
N GLN A 418 -16.51 32.86 -6.71
CA GLN A 418 -15.86 31.57 -6.58
C GLN A 418 -15.66 31.23 -5.10
N HIS A 419 -16.15 30.08 -4.65
CA HIS A 419 -16.05 29.66 -3.25
C HIS A 419 -14.70 28.97 -3.00
N SER A 420 -14.06 29.24 -1.86
CA SER A 420 -12.71 28.74 -1.56
C SER A 420 -12.69 27.42 -0.78
N CYS A 421 -13.85 26.81 -0.50
CA CYS A 421 -13.91 25.54 0.21
C CYS A 421 -13.48 24.38 -0.72
N SER A 422 -12.50 23.59 -0.27
CA SER A 422 -12.00 22.40 -0.97
C SER A 422 -12.27 21.15 -0.13
N LEU A 423 -12.63 20.04 -0.77
CA LEU A 423 -12.74 18.77 -0.04
C LEU A 423 -11.38 18.29 0.49
N LYS A 424 -10.28 18.62 -0.22
CA LYS A 424 -8.92 18.24 0.19
C LYS A 424 -8.51 18.83 1.54
N SER A 425 -8.91 20.07 1.86
CA SER A 425 -8.54 20.69 3.15
C SER A 425 -9.08 19.96 4.38
N PHE A 426 -10.08 19.08 4.21
CA PHE A 426 -10.60 18.21 5.27
C PHE A 426 -9.96 16.82 5.27
N ILE A 427 -9.52 16.33 4.10
CA ILE A 427 -9.02 14.96 3.91
C ILE A 427 -7.50 14.86 4.03
N ASP A 428 -6.74 15.86 3.59
CA ASP A 428 -5.28 15.88 3.69
C ASP A 428 -4.77 15.66 5.14
N PRO A 429 -5.39 16.24 6.20
CA PRO A 429 -5.03 15.93 7.59
C PRO A 429 -5.26 14.45 7.97
N LEU A 430 -6.32 13.83 7.46
CA LEU A 430 -6.59 12.39 7.68
C LEU A 430 -5.52 11.54 7.00
N LEU A 431 -5.13 11.88 5.77
CA LEU A 431 -4.11 11.16 5.01
C LEU A 431 -2.72 11.25 5.68
N VAL A 432 -2.32 12.45 6.16
CA VAL A 432 -1.03 12.64 6.86
C VAL A 432 -0.95 11.76 8.11
N ILE A 433 -2.03 11.65 8.88
CA ILE A 433 -2.08 10.81 10.08
C ILE A 433 -2.08 9.32 9.69
N ALA A 434 -2.90 8.92 8.71
CA ALA A 434 -2.94 7.54 8.22
C ALA A 434 -1.60 7.06 7.62
N GLU A 435 -0.80 7.95 7.04
CA GLU A 435 0.53 7.62 6.52
C GLU A 435 1.63 7.60 7.60
N THR A 436 1.40 8.18 8.77
CA THR A 436 2.38 8.25 9.88
C THR A 436 2.05 7.35 11.07
N CYS A 437 0.81 6.86 11.20
CA CYS A 437 0.34 6.06 12.33
C CYS A 437 0.86 4.61 12.42
N TYR A 438 1.67 4.14 11.47
CA TYR A 438 2.14 2.76 11.47
C TYR A 438 3.21 2.50 12.54
N PHE A 439 2.84 1.71 13.56
CA PHE A 439 3.71 1.19 14.62
C PHE A 439 4.47 2.26 15.41
N LYS A 440 3.92 2.62 16.57
CA LYS A 440 4.77 2.88 17.74
C LYS A 440 5.20 1.52 18.32
N PRO A 441 6.49 1.32 18.63
CA PRO A 441 7.03 0.04 19.10
C PRO A 441 6.52 -0.35 20.50
#